data_AF-M0N4G9-F1
#
_entry.id   AF-M0N4G9-F1
#
_cell.length_a   1.000
_cell.length_b   1.000
_cell.length_c   1.000
_cell.angle_alpha   90.00
_cell.angle_beta   90.00
_cell.angle_gamma   90.00
#
_symmetry.space_group_name_H-M   'P 1'
#
loop_
_entity.id
_entity.type
_entity.pdbx_description
1 polymer ?
#
loop_
_entity_poly.entity_id
_entity_poly.type
_entity_poly.pdbx_seq_one_letter_code
_entity_poly.pdbx_strand_id
1 'polypeptide(L)'
;MSRNTGYDPTYDDYTSEEYPPDWDGRRKEVLARDGYTCRGCGVANTRVDDVYFDVDHVVPKSGGGGHELSNLQTLCPSCHAEKHSDNDDLASRARKWEQRNTRSLAVRLLRVVLVVPVLFGLLSGRSGDSRTIADDHGRELELTAVESVPDLPADRGVTVDVRVATLWDSSAESIQQVGLLAPADSTREDDVTLVKFVVWTGNALPQLRANESYRLVGALTDEYDGDVQLVLDGQSEIRPLA
;
A
#
# COMPACT_ATOMS: atom_id res chain seq x y z
N MET A 1 -8.14 -21.11 1.86
CA MET A 1 -7.68 -20.89 3.25
C MET A 1 -6.19 -20.60 3.21
N SER A 2 -5.79 -19.37 2.85
CA SER A 2 -4.39 -18.94 2.96
C SER A 2 -4.13 -18.68 4.44
N ARG A 3 -3.47 -19.63 5.11
CA ARG A 3 -3.00 -19.40 6.48
C ARG A 3 -1.89 -18.38 6.36
N ASN A 4 -1.93 -17.36 7.21
CA ASN A 4 -0.90 -16.33 7.31
C ASN A 4 0.46 -16.97 7.64
N THR A 5 1.19 -17.40 6.61
CA THR A 5 2.51 -18.00 6.73
C THR A 5 3.47 -17.08 5.99
N GLY A 6 4.55 -16.67 6.67
CA GLY A 6 5.70 -16.13 5.97
C GLY A 6 6.21 -17.14 4.94
N TYR A 7 7.20 -16.72 4.16
CA TYR A 7 7.83 -17.60 3.17
C TYR A 7 8.27 -18.93 3.82
N ASP A 8 7.81 -20.03 3.21
CA ASP A 8 8.16 -21.39 3.61
C ASP A 8 8.83 -22.11 2.41
N PRO A 9 10.15 -22.37 2.47
CA PRO A 9 10.89 -23.05 1.41
C PRO A 9 10.33 -24.43 1.04
N THR A 10 9.54 -25.07 1.90
CA THR A 10 8.94 -26.39 1.59
C THR A 10 7.97 -26.35 0.42
N TYR A 11 7.51 -25.16 0.01
CA TYR A 11 6.64 -24.99 -1.17
C TYR A 11 7.39 -24.48 -2.42
N ASP A 12 8.73 -24.49 -2.41
CA ASP A 12 9.51 -24.03 -3.56
C ASP A 12 9.28 -24.88 -4.81
N ASP A 13 9.14 -26.19 -4.65
CA ASP A 13 8.86 -27.14 -5.73
C ASP A 13 7.37 -27.50 -5.85
N TYR A 14 6.48 -26.68 -5.30
CA TYR A 14 5.04 -26.95 -5.27
C TYR A 14 4.46 -27.14 -6.69
N THR A 15 4.02 -28.36 -6.99
CA THR A 15 3.64 -28.78 -8.35
C THR A 15 2.14 -28.66 -8.66
N SER A 16 1.33 -28.12 -7.75
CA SER A 16 -0.10 -27.94 -8.02
C SER A 16 -0.30 -26.93 -9.15
N GLU A 17 -1.42 -27.02 -9.86
CA GLU A 17 -1.87 -25.94 -10.76
C GLU A 17 -2.15 -24.65 -9.98
N GLU A 18 -2.60 -24.79 -8.73
CA GLU A 18 -2.82 -23.68 -7.80
C GLU A 18 -1.49 -23.09 -7.28
N TYR A 19 -1.56 -21.86 -6.75
CA TYR A 19 -0.42 -21.25 -6.08
C TYR A 19 -0.11 -21.96 -4.74
N PRO A 20 1.17 -21.93 -4.30
CA PRO A 20 1.56 -22.38 -2.97
C PRO A 20 0.68 -21.79 -1.85
N PRO A 21 0.43 -22.52 -0.76
CA PRO A 21 -0.29 -22.00 0.40
C PRO A 21 0.35 -20.76 1.04
N ASP A 22 1.65 -20.53 0.83
CA ASP A 22 2.43 -19.40 1.35
C ASP A 22 2.63 -18.27 0.31
N TRP A 23 1.85 -18.25 -0.78
CA TRP A 23 2.02 -17.29 -1.87
C TRP A 23 2.01 -15.83 -1.42
N ASP A 24 1.16 -15.47 -0.45
CA ASP A 24 1.10 -14.11 0.09
C ASP A 24 2.43 -13.72 0.78
N GLY A 25 3.02 -14.67 1.52
CA GLY A 25 4.35 -14.52 2.14
C GLY A 25 5.44 -14.36 1.07
N ARG A 26 5.47 -15.23 0.06
CA ARG A 26 6.42 -15.15 -1.06
C ARG A 26 6.32 -13.82 -1.78
N ARG A 27 5.10 -13.38 -2.09
CA ARG A 27 4.83 -12.11 -2.76
C ARG A 27 5.40 -10.94 -1.97
N LYS A 28 5.17 -10.92 -0.66
CA LYS A 28 5.70 -9.87 0.23
C LYS A 28 7.24 -9.83 0.21
N GLU A 29 7.89 -10.99 0.33
CA GLU A 29 9.35 -11.10 0.29
C GLU A 29 9.92 -10.62 -1.05
N VAL A 30 9.30 -10.99 -2.18
CA VAL A 30 9.76 -10.58 -3.52
C VAL A 30 9.60 -9.06 -3.73
N LEU A 31 8.46 -8.50 -3.34
CA LEU A 31 8.23 -7.05 -3.44
C LEU A 31 9.21 -6.26 -2.58
N ALA A 32 9.44 -6.70 -1.34
CA ALA A 32 10.40 -6.07 -0.43
C ALA A 32 11.84 -6.19 -0.95
N ARG A 33 12.25 -7.39 -1.41
CA ARG A 33 13.57 -7.64 -2.01
C ARG A 33 13.83 -6.73 -3.20
N ASP A 34 12.84 -6.57 -4.07
CA ASP A 34 12.95 -5.73 -5.27
C ASP A 34 12.76 -4.23 -4.96
N GLY A 35 12.60 -3.88 -3.68
CA GLY A 35 12.36 -2.51 -3.22
C GLY A 35 11.14 -1.88 -3.87
N TYR A 36 10.08 -2.68 -4.10
CA TYR A 36 8.89 -2.27 -4.83
C TYR A 36 9.26 -1.58 -6.15
N THR A 37 10.15 -2.21 -6.92
CA THR A 37 10.60 -1.70 -8.22
C THR A 37 10.42 -2.78 -9.28
N CYS A 38 9.76 -2.42 -10.38
CA CYS A 38 9.57 -3.30 -11.52
C CYS A 38 10.93 -3.73 -12.09
N ARG A 39 11.14 -5.04 -12.18
CA ARG A 39 12.36 -5.65 -12.73
C ARG A 39 12.46 -5.53 -14.25
N GLY A 40 11.36 -5.25 -14.94
CA GLY A 40 11.32 -5.03 -16.39
C GLY A 40 11.69 -3.61 -16.80
N CYS A 41 10.99 -2.60 -16.27
CA CYS A 41 11.15 -1.20 -16.71
C CYS A 41 11.75 -0.26 -15.65
N GLY A 42 11.96 -0.72 -14.41
CA GLY A 42 12.55 0.09 -13.33
C GLY A 42 11.60 1.09 -12.66
N VAL A 43 10.30 1.11 -13.01
CA VAL A 43 9.34 1.95 -12.28
C VAL A 43 9.23 1.49 -10.82
N ALA A 44 9.36 2.42 -9.88
CA ALA A 44 9.24 2.16 -8.45
C ALA A 44 7.90 2.65 -7.90
N ASN A 45 7.40 2.03 -6.83
CA ASN A 45 6.22 2.47 -6.09
C ASN A 45 6.58 2.69 -4.62
N THR A 46 6.23 3.87 -4.10
CA THR A 46 6.28 4.23 -2.67
C THR A 46 5.26 3.49 -1.79
N ARG A 47 4.45 2.60 -2.38
CA ARG A 47 3.25 1.95 -1.83
C ARG A 47 2.05 2.91 -1.71
N VAL A 48 2.24 4.18 -2.08
CA VAL A 48 1.23 5.25 -2.06
C VAL A 48 0.71 5.54 -3.47
N ASP A 49 1.47 5.22 -4.53
CA ASP A 49 1.22 5.68 -5.90
C ASP A 49 0.16 4.89 -6.70
N ASP A 50 -0.80 4.22 -6.06
CA ASP A 50 -1.83 3.37 -6.72
C ASP A 50 -1.26 2.27 -7.66
N VAL A 51 0.03 1.96 -7.57
CA VAL A 51 0.71 0.97 -8.42
C VAL A 51 0.73 -0.41 -7.76
N TYR A 52 -0.24 -1.25 -8.10
CA TYR A 52 -0.25 -2.65 -7.69
C TYR A 52 0.69 -3.49 -8.58
N PHE A 53 1.92 -3.72 -8.10
CA PHE A 53 2.87 -4.62 -8.75
C PHE A 53 2.43 -6.08 -8.70
N ASP A 54 2.76 -6.84 -9.73
CA ASP A 54 2.69 -8.29 -9.75
C ASP A 54 3.96 -8.95 -9.28
N VAL A 55 3.80 -10.21 -8.84
CA VAL A 55 4.91 -11.14 -8.68
C VAL A 55 4.69 -12.25 -9.69
N ASP A 56 5.66 -12.40 -10.60
CA ASP A 56 5.61 -13.32 -11.73
C ASP A 56 6.88 -14.18 -11.75
N HIS A 57 6.77 -15.37 -12.35
CA HIS A 57 7.88 -16.32 -12.46
C HIS A 57 8.82 -15.96 -13.60
N VAL A 58 10.10 -15.69 -13.35
CA VAL A 58 11.15 -15.47 -14.36
C VAL A 58 11.14 -16.58 -15.40
N VAL A 59 11.30 -17.84 -14.97
CA VAL A 59 11.04 -19.04 -15.77
C VAL A 59 9.60 -19.48 -15.49
N PRO A 60 8.68 -19.46 -16.47
CA PRO A 60 7.27 -19.83 -16.25
C PRO A 60 7.10 -21.27 -15.75
N LYS A 61 5.99 -21.55 -15.05
CA LYS A 61 5.61 -22.91 -14.63
C LYS A 61 5.56 -23.90 -15.81
N SER A 62 5.03 -23.48 -16.95
CA SER A 62 4.99 -24.29 -18.18
C SER A 62 6.37 -24.62 -18.73
N GLY A 63 7.39 -23.84 -18.39
CA GLY A 63 8.81 -24.08 -18.70
C GLY A 63 9.57 -24.81 -17.60
N GLY A 64 8.90 -25.32 -16.57
CA GLY A 64 9.51 -26.04 -15.45
C GLY A 64 10.09 -25.15 -14.35
N GLY A 65 9.73 -23.86 -14.30
CA GLY A 65 10.16 -22.97 -13.21
C GLY A 65 9.39 -23.23 -11.91
N GLY A 66 10.11 -23.32 -10.79
CA GLY A 66 9.57 -23.46 -9.45
C GLY A 66 9.11 -22.13 -8.85
N HIS A 67 8.66 -22.16 -7.60
CA HIS A 67 8.16 -20.99 -6.88
C HIS A 67 9.25 -20.29 -6.05
N GLU A 68 10.51 -20.74 -6.08
CA GLU A 68 11.62 -20.17 -5.30
C GLU A 68 11.66 -18.65 -5.44
N LEU A 69 12.00 -17.93 -4.37
CA LEU A 69 12.09 -16.47 -4.42
C LEU A 69 13.00 -16.00 -5.57
N SER A 70 14.07 -16.74 -5.88
CA SER A 70 14.99 -16.43 -6.99
C SER A 70 14.35 -16.54 -8.38
N ASN A 71 13.33 -17.38 -8.55
CA ASN A 71 12.55 -17.49 -9.78
C ASN A 71 11.35 -16.52 -9.81
N LEU A 72 11.11 -15.75 -8.74
CA LEU A 72 10.04 -14.75 -8.70
C LEU A 72 10.60 -13.34 -8.89
N GLN A 73 9.84 -12.48 -9.58
CA GLN A 73 10.20 -11.09 -9.86
C GLN A 73 9.01 -10.14 -9.74
N THR A 74 9.29 -8.91 -9.31
CA THR A 74 8.31 -7.82 -9.29
C THR A 74 8.12 -7.22 -10.68
N LEU A 75 6.89 -7.16 -11.20
CA LEU A 75 6.57 -6.53 -12.49
C LEU A 75 5.42 -5.51 -12.35
N CYS A 76 5.48 -4.40 -13.08
CA CYS A 76 4.32 -3.52 -13.26
C CYS A 76 3.26 -4.19 -14.14
N PRO A 77 1.98 -3.78 -14.05
CA PRO A 77 0.92 -4.36 -14.87
C PRO A 77 1.25 -4.35 -16.37
N SER A 78 1.87 -3.29 -16.90
CA SER A 78 2.30 -3.24 -18.31
C SER A 78 3.39 -4.26 -18.62
N CYS A 79 4.51 -4.32 -17.87
CA CYS A 79 5.57 -5.29 -18.12
C CYS A 79 5.11 -6.75 -17.93
N HIS A 80 4.18 -7.00 -17.00
CA HIS A 80 3.62 -8.33 -16.80
C HIS A 80 2.73 -8.74 -17.97
N ALA A 81 1.90 -7.83 -18.48
CA ALA A 81 1.10 -8.07 -19.68
C ALA A 81 1.97 -8.24 -20.94
N GLU A 82 3.06 -7.49 -21.08
CA GLU A 82 4.02 -7.65 -22.19
C GLU A 82 4.64 -9.05 -22.20
N LYS A 83 4.94 -9.61 -21.02
CA LYS A 83 5.47 -10.97 -20.91
C LYS A 83 4.45 -12.05 -21.29
N HIS A 84 3.17 -11.80 -21.01
CA HIS A 84 2.06 -12.71 -21.30
C HIS A 84 1.07 -12.03 -22.25
N SER A 85 1.52 -11.71 -23.46
CA SER A 85 0.76 -10.92 -24.44
C SER A 85 -0.61 -11.50 -24.83
N ASP A 86 -0.77 -12.81 -24.66
CA ASP A 86 -1.97 -13.55 -25.03
C ASP A 86 -2.99 -13.63 -23.88
N ASN A 87 -2.76 -12.91 -22.77
CA ASN A 87 -3.65 -12.87 -21.61
C ASN A 87 -4.45 -11.55 -21.58
N ASP A 88 -5.74 -11.63 -21.96
CA ASP A 88 -6.64 -10.48 -22.02
C ASP A 88 -6.87 -9.79 -20.66
N ASP A 89 -6.84 -10.55 -19.56
CA ASP A 89 -7.01 -10.00 -18.21
C ASP A 89 -5.80 -9.16 -17.81
N LEU A 90 -4.59 -9.65 -18.09
CA LEU A 90 -3.35 -8.89 -17.88
C LEU A 90 -3.32 -7.65 -18.77
N ALA A 91 -3.71 -7.77 -20.04
CA ALA A 91 -3.80 -6.64 -20.96
C ALA A 91 -4.82 -5.58 -20.48
N SER A 92 -5.98 -6.01 -19.97
CA SER A 92 -6.98 -5.13 -19.36
C SER A 92 -6.42 -4.39 -18.14
N ARG A 93 -5.67 -5.09 -17.30
CA ARG A 93 -5.04 -4.51 -16.12
C ARG A 93 -3.93 -3.52 -16.47
N ALA A 94 -3.12 -3.83 -17.48
CA ALA A 94 -2.13 -2.91 -18.03
C ALA A 94 -2.80 -1.61 -18.52
N ARG A 95 -3.88 -1.70 -19.30
CA ARG A 95 -4.64 -0.52 -19.75
C ARG A 95 -5.19 0.31 -18.58
N LYS A 96 -5.75 -0.32 -17.55
CA LYS A 96 -6.22 0.39 -16.35
C LYS A 96 -5.07 1.09 -15.61
N TRP A 97 -3.95 0.40 -15.45
CA TRP A 97 -2.74 0.97 -14.86
C TRP A 97 -2.22 2.15 -15.67
N GLU A 98 -2.15 2.02 -17.00
CA GLU A 98 -1.75 3.10 -17.89
C GLU A 98 -2.72 4.27 -17.81
N GLN A 99 -4.04 4.08 -17.85
CA GLN A 99 -4.99 5.19 -17.74
C GLN A 99 -4.87 5.96 -16.42
N ARG A 100 -4.60 5.27 -15.31
CA ARG A 100 -4.38 5.89 -14.00
C ARG A 100 -3.01 6.56 -13.88
N ASN A 101 -1.99 6.01 -14.54
CA ASN A 101 -0.59 6.45 -14.42
C ASN A 101 -0.08 7.32 -15.59
N THR A 102 -0.80 7.38 -16.71
CA THR A 102 -0.63 8.40 -17.76
C THR A 102 -1.25 9.69 -17.25
N ARG A 103 -0.52 10.35 -16.35
CA ARG A 103 -0.83 11.72 -15.96
C ARG A 103 -0.79 12.59 -17.21
N SER A 104 -1.93 13.20 -17.56
CA SER A 104 -1.98 14.35 -18.49
C SER A 104 -0.81 15.29 -18.19
N LEU A 105 -0.12 15.78 -19.24
CA LEU A 105 0.92 16.81 -19.14
C LEU A 105 0.47 18.01 -18.28
N ALA A 106 -0.85 18.29 -18.22
CA ALA A 106 -1.44 19.34 -17.39
C ALA A 106 -1.22 19.12 -15.87
N VAL A 107 -1.25 17.88 -15.37
CA VAL A 107 -1.05 17.57 -13.94
C VAL A 107 0.41 17.70 -13.52
N ARG A 108 1.35 17.37 -14.44
CA ARG A 108 2.79 17.63 -14.25
C ARG A 108 3.11 19.12 -14.27
N LEU A 109 2.46 19.90 -15.15
CA LEU A 109 2.61 21.36 -15.20
C LEU A 109 1.97 22.06 -13.99
N LEU A 110 0.84 21.58 -13.47
CA LEU A 110 0.19 22.20 -12.30
C LEU A 110 1.05 22.10 -11.02
N ARG A 111 1.80 21.00 -10.83
CA ARG A 111 2.76 20.83 -9.72
C ARG A 111 4.00 21.72 -9.85
N VAL A 112 4.35 22.18 -11.05
CA VAL A 112 5.48 23.08 -11.31
C VAL A 112 5.07 24.56 -11.33
N VAL A 113 3.79 24.87 -11.59
CA VAL A 113 3.30 26.24 -11.78
C VAL A 113 2.60 26.83 -10.54
N LEU A 114 2.17 26.02 -9.55
CA LEU A 114 1.61 26.51 -8.27
C LEU A 114 2.63 26.57 -7.12
N VAL A 115 3.88 26.91 -7.43
CA VAL A 115 4.87 27.37 -6.42
C VAL A 115 5.44 28.71 -6.88
N VAL A 116 4.57 29.72 -6.93
CA VAL A 116 4.98 31.11 -6.77
C VAL A 116 4.46 31.57 -5.41
N PRO A 117 5.26 31.51 -4.34
CA PRO A 117 4.91 32.11 -3.07
C PRO A 117 5.20 33.61 -3.18
N VAL A 118 4.34 34.35 -3.88
CA VAL A 118 4.39 35.81 -3.89
C VAL A 118 2.96 36.34 -3.90
N LEU A 119 2.60 37.07 -2.84
CA LEU A 119 1.43 37.97 -2.71
C LEU A 119 0.08 37.48 -2.14
N PHE A 120 -0.02 36.35 -1.43
CA PHE A 120 -1.19 36.10 -0.56
C PHE A 120 -0.84 35.56 0.83
N GLY A 121 0.24 36.10 1.41
CA GLY A 121 0.44 36.03 2.85
C GLY A 121 -0.39 37.11 3.52
N LEU A 122 -1.60 36.78 3.95
CA LEU A 122 -2.34 37.35 5.08
C LEU A 122 -3.78 36.81 5.02
N LEU A 123 -4.20 36.12 6.09
CA LEU A 123 -5.56 35.66 6.41
C LEU A 123 -6.01 34.32 5.81
N SER A 124 -5.39 33.23 6.27
CA SER A 124 -6.07 32.10 6.95
C SER A 124 -5.03 31.07 7.36
N GLY A 125 -5.02 30.73 8.65
CA GLY A 125 -4.04 29.83 9.25
C GLY A 125 -4.22 28.37 8.81
N ARG A 126 -3.12 27.63 9.04
CA ARG A 126 -2.91 26.19 8.80
C ARG A 126 -2.60 25.82 7.36
N SER A 127 -1.46 26.33 6.88
CA SER A 127 -0.59 25.56 6.00
C SER A 127 -0.24 24.27 6.75
N GLY A 128 -0.88 23.15 6.39
CA GLY A 128 -0.44 21.84 6.80
C GLY A 128 0.99 21.67 6.29
N ASP A 129 1.96 21.64 7.22
CA ASP A 129 3.32 21.21 6.92
C ASP A 129 3.20 19.81 6.32
N SER A 130 3.30 19.69 4.99
CA SER A 130 3.51 18.37 4.40
C SER A 130 4.90 17.95 4.83
N ARG A 131 4.96 17.08 5.84
CA ARG A 131 6.20 16.52 6.33
C ARG A 131 6.55 15.37 5.39
N THR A 132 7.72 15.42 4.79
CA THR A 132 8.21 14.30 3.98
C THR A 132 9.19 13.46 4.78
N ILE A 133 9.17 12.16 4.52
CA ILE A 133 10.04 11.17 5.16
C ILE A 133 10.68 10.29 4.09
N ALA A 134 11.84 9.70 4.37
CA ALA A 134 12.40 8.67 3.50
C ALA A 134 11.94 7.28 3.95
N ASP A 135 11.59 6.43 2.99
CA ASP A 135 11.45 4.99 3.25
C ASP A 135 12.81 4.27 3.25
N ASP A 136 12.81 2.95 3.48
CA ASP A 136 14.06 2.17 3.60
C ASP A 136 14.83 2.07 2.28
N HIS A 137 14.20 2.47 1.17
CA HIS A 137 14.80 2.55 -0.16
C HIS A 137 15.19 3.99 -0.53
N GLY A 138 15.12 4.93 0.41
CA GLY A 138 15.49 6.33 0.22
C GLY A 138 14.49 7.15 -0.59
N ARG A 139 13.26 6.66 -0.77
CA ARG A 139 12.21 7.37 -1.51
C ARG A 139 11.45 8.30 -0.58
N GLU A 140 11.14 9.48 -1.09
CA GLU A 140 10.38 10.48 -0.35
C GLU A 140 8.89 10.12 -0.30
N LEU A 141 8.35 10.02 0.91
CA LEU A 141 6.94 9.79 1.19
C LEU A 141 6.35 11.05 1.81
N GLU A 142 5.18 11.47 1.31
CA GLU A 142 4.39 12.53 1.91
C GLU A 142 3.61 11.99 3.12
N LEU A 143 3.73 12.65 4.27
CA LEU A 143 2.96 12.32 5.46
C LEU A 143 1.61 13.05 5.43
N THR A 144 0.54 12.30 5.26
CA THR A 144 -0.84 12.77 5.35
C THR A 144 -1.22 12.91 6.83
N ALA A 145 -1.80 14.05 7.20
CA ALA A 145 -2.39 14.23 8.52
C ALA A 145 -3.63 13.34 8.65
N VAL A 146 -3.71 12.50 9.68
CA VAL A 146 -4.82 11.54 9.82
C VAL A 146 -6.17 12.23 9.89
N GLU A 147 -6.26 13.43 10.48
CA GLU A 147 -7.49 14.21 10.53
C GLU A 147 -8.03 14.63 9.16
N SER A 148 -7.21 14.63 8.11
CA SER A 148 -7.60 14.97 6.74
C SER A 148 -8.11 13.78 5.93
N VAL A 149 -7.96 12.54 6.44
CA VAL A 149 -8.40 11.32 5.74
C VAL A 149 -9.88 11.35 5.34
N PRO A 150 -10.81 11.82 6.18
CA PRO A 150 -12.23 11.92 5.82
C PRO A 150 -12.51 12.75 4.55
N ASP A 151 -11.63 13.68 4.21
CA ASP A 151 -11.79 14.58 3.06
C ASP A 151 -11.09 14.06 1.79
N LEU A 152 -10.41 12.91 1.86
CA LEU A 152 -9.69 12.33 0.74
C LEU A 152 -10.61 11.49 -0.15
N PRO A 153 -10.34 11.43 -1.47
CA PRO A 153 -11.03 10.49 -2.33
C PRO A 153 -10.71 9.05 -1.91
N ALA A 154 -11.65 8.13 -2.15
CA ALA A 154 -11.42 6.69 -2.04
C ALA A 154 -10.35 6.21 -3.05
N ASP A 155 -9.85 4.99 -2.84
CA ASP A 155 -8.83 4.34 -3.66
C ASP A 155 -7.50 5.11 -3.71
N ARG A 156 -7.17 5.87 -2.67
CA ARG A 156 -5.91 6.62 -2.59
C ARG A 156 -4.98 6.02 -1.55
N GLY A 157 -3.78 5.67 -1.96
CA GLY A 157 -2.69 5.36 -1.03
C GLY A 157 -2.29 6.59 -0.19
N VAL A 158 -2.08 6.40 1.11
CA VAL A 158 -1.59 7.41 2.04
C VAL A 158 -0.53 6.86 2.98
N THR A 159 0.35 7.75 3.46
CA THR A 159 1.22 7.47 4.60
C THR A 159 0.78 8.33 5.77
N VAL A 160 0.48 7.74 6.93
CA VAL A 160 -0.04 8.44 8.11
C VAL A 160 0.71 8.00 9.37
N ASP A 161 0.94 8.95 10.28
CA ASP A 161 1.39 8.66 11.64
C ASP A 161 0.19 8.72 12.58
N VAL A 162 -0.08 7.61 13.27
CA VAL A 162 -1.30 7.42 14.04
C VAL A 162 -1.02 6.79 15.40
N ARG A 163 -1.91 7.03 16.35
CA ARG A 163 -2.06 6.25 17.57
C ARG A 163 -3.32 5.41 17.49
N VAL A 164 -3.25 4.16 17.93
CA VAL A 164 -4.44 3.31 18.03
C VAL A 164 -5.28 3.75 19.22
N ALA A 165 -6.40 4.44 18.99
CA ALA A 165 -7.27 4.95 20.05
C ALA A 165 -8.07 3.82 20.71
N THR A 166 -8.63 2.94 19.89
CA THR A 166 -9.46 1.80 20.31
C THR A 166 -9.32 0.66 19.31
N LEU A 167 -9.36 -0.57 19.81
CA LEU A 167 -9.52 -1.79 19.02
C LEU A 167 -10.87 -2.42 19.35
N TRP A 168 -11.53 -3.00 18.35
CA TRP A 168 -12.77 -3.75 18.52
C TRP A 168 -12.59 -5.20 18.11
N ASP A 169 -13.31 -6.08 18.81
CA ASP A 169 -13.46 -7.46 18.37
C ASP A 169 -14.39 -7.53 17.15
N SER A 170 -14.01 -8.32 16.16
CA SER A 170 -14.83 -8.62 14.99
C SER A 170 -15.16 -10.10 14.95
N SER A 171 -16.42 -10.43 14.65
CA SER A 171 -16.84 -11.81 14.39
C SER A 171 -16.61 -12.25 12.95
N ALA A 172 -16.20 -11.35 12.05
CA ALA A 172 -15.94 -11.66 10.65
C ALA A 172 -14.56 -12.27 10.46
N GLU A 173 -14.48 -13.49 9.91
CA GLU A 173 -13.22 -14.23 9.65
C GLU A 173 -12.27 -13.51 8.67
N SER A 174 -12.79 -12.60 7.85
CA SER A 174 -12.01 -11.80 6.92
C SER A 174 -11.30 -10.62 7.58
N ILE A 175 -11.71 -10.19 8.78
CA ILE A 175 -11.15 -9.03 9.47
C ILE A 175 -10.11 -9.50 10.48
N GLN A 176 -8.86 -9.07 10.29
CA GLN A 176 -7.79 -9.32 11.26
C GLN A 176 -7.91 -8.37 12.46
N GLN A 177 -8.10 -7.07 12.19
CA GLN A 177 -8.28 -6.03 13.21
C GLN A 177 -9.16 -4.91 12.67
N VAL A 178 -9.88 -4.25 13.56
CA VAL A 178 -10.67 -3.05 13.24
C VAL A 178 -10.69 -2.15 14.48
N GLY A 179 -10.72 -0.84 14.27
CA GLY A 179 -10.73 0.11 15.37
C GLY A 179 -10.72 1.56 14.92
N LEU A 180 -10.26 2.43 15.83
CA LEU A 180 -10.14 3.87 15.60
C LEU A 180 -8.70 4.34 15.77
N LEU A 181 -8.28 5.22 14.88
CA LEU A 181 -6.99 5.89 14.86
C LEU A 181 -7.17 7.37 15.24
N ALA A 182 -6.23 7.86 16.03
CA ALA A 182 -6.07 9.28 16.36
C ALA A 182 -4.71 9.77 15.82
N PRO A 183 -4.48 11.10 15.72
CA PRO A 183 -3.14 11.63 15.43
C PRO A 183 -2.10 11.06 16.39
N ALA A 184 -0.91 10.68 15.88
CA ALA A 184 0.15 10.04 16.67
C ALA A 184 0.53 10.83 17.93
N ASP A 185 0.56 12.16 17.82
CA ASP A 185 0.99 13.06 18.90
C ASP A 185 -0.15 13.45 19.86
N SER A 186 -1.37 12.93 19.65
CA SER A 186 -2.53 13.22 20.52
C SER A 186 -2.60 12.27 21.72
N THR A 187 -3.22 12.73 22.80
CA THR A 187 -3.54 11.99 24.02
C THR A 187 -4.99 11.48 24.00
N ARG A 188 -5.38 10.70 25.02
CA ARG A 188 -6.76 10.22 25.15
C ARG A 188 -7.77 11.31 25.56
N GLU A 189 -7.28 12.45 26.04
CA GLU A 189 -8.11 13.56 26.54
C GLU A 189 -8.35 14.62 25.46
N ASP A 190 -7.57 14.60 24.39
CA ASP A 190 -7.70 15.55 23.28
C ASP A 190 -8.99 15.29 22.48
N ASP A 191 -9.68 16.38 22.14
CA ASP A 191 -10.81 16.37 21.21
C ASP A 191 -10.28 16.34 19.77
N VAL A 192 -10.22 15.14 19.19
CA VAL A 192 -9.63 14.90 17.86
C VAL A 192 -10.58 14.09 16.98
N THR A 193 -10.51 14.36 15.67
CA THR A 193 -11.15 13.50 14.67
C THR A 193 -10.53 12.11 14.71
N LEU A 194 -11.38 11.10 14.90
CA LEU A 194 -10.99 9.70 14.85
C LEU A 194 -11.29 9.12 13.48
N VAL A 195 -10.36 8.34 12.96
CA VAL A 195 -10.50 7.67 11.66
C VAL A 195 -10.62 6.18 11.88
N LYS A 196 -11.64 5.57 11.30
CA LYS A 196 -11.80 4.12 11.35
C LYS A 196 -10.73 3.46 10.49
N PHE A 197 -10.23 2.31 10.95
CA PHE A 197 -9.36 1.47 10.14
C PHE A 197 -9.79 0.01 10.15
N VAL A 198 -9.46 -0.71 9.08
CA VAL A 198 -9.66 -2.15 8.92
C VAL A 198 -8.35 -2.78 8.44
N VAL A 199 -7.97 -3.89 9.05
CA VAL A 199 -6.88 -4.76 8.60
C VAL A 199 -7.50 -6.07 8.13
N TRP A 200 -7.31 -6.44 6.86
CA TRP A 200 -7.83 -7.70 6.32
C TRP A 200 -6.91 -8.88 6.65
N THR A 201 -7.48 -10.07 6.86
CA THR A 201 -6.72 -11.31 7.05
C THR A 201 -5.97 -11.71 5.78
N GLY A 202 -4.92 -12.53 5.92
CA GLY A 202 -4.13 -13.05 4.78
C GLY A 202 -2.90 -12.20 4.38
N ASN A 203 -2.70 -11.03 4.99
CA ASN A 203 -1.67 -10.07 4.53
C ASN A 203 -0.35 -10.10 5.32
N ALA A 204 -0.19 -11.00 6.30
CA ALA A 204 0.99 -11.06 7.18
C ALA A 204 1.39 -9.72 7.82
N LEU A 205 0.41 -8.86 8.08
CA LEU A 205 0.64 -7.60 8.78
C LEU A 205 0.78 -7.86 10.29
N PRO A 206 1.72 -7.16 10.96
CA PRO A 206 1.86 -7.25 12.41
C PRO A 206 0.61 -6.68 13.10
N GLN A 207 0.28 -7.23 14.28
CA GLN A 207 -0.86 -6.74 15.04
C GLN A 207 -0.56 -5.39 15.70
N LEU A 208 -1.46 -4.42 15.53
CA LEU A 208 -1.40 -3.16 16.25
C LEU A 208 -1.92 -3.33 17.68
N ARG A 209 -1.41 -2.51 18.61
CA ARG A 209 -1.81 -2.49 20.03
C ARG A 209 -2.44 -1.16 20.40
N ALA A 210 -3.45 -1.22 21.26
CA ALA A 210 -4.15 -0.03 21.75
C ALA A 210 -3.18 0.90 22.51
N ASN A 211 -3.32 2.20 22.26
CA ASN A 211 -2.50 3.30 22.79
C ASN A 211 -1.03 3.30 22.35
N GLU A 212 -0.61 2.44 21.44
CA GLU A 212 0.69 2.55 20.77
C GLU A 212 0.57 3.36 19.48
N SER A 213 1.68 3.99 19.08
CA SER A 213 1.77 4.80 17.87
C SER A 213 2.52 4.08 16.76
N TYR A 214 2.07 4.26 15.53
CA TYR A 214 2.57 3.60 14.34
C TYR A 214 2.57 4.55 13.15
N ARG A 215 3.51 4.33 12.25
CA ARG A 215 3.47 4.82 10.88
C ARG A 215 2.87 3.74 9.99
N LEU A 216 1.80 4.11 9.30
CA LEU A 216 1.14 3.27 8.29
C LEU A 216 1.56 3.79 6.92
N VAL A 217 2.31 3.00 6.15
CA VAL A 217 2.76 3.36 4.80
C VAL A 217 1.93 2.62 3.77
N GLY A 218 1.34 3.34 2.82
CA GLY A 218 0.49 2.73 1.78
C GLY A 218 -0.81 2.15 2.33
N ALA A 219 -1.40 2.80 3.33
CA ALA A 219 -2.79 2.52 3.69
C ALA A 219 -3.71 3.07 2.59
N LEU A 220 -4.79 2.37 2.26
CA LEU A 220 -5.74 2.81 1.24
C LEU A 220 -6.91 3.53 1.89
N THR A 221 -7.33 4.65 1.31
CA THR A 221 -8.63 5.24 1.63
C THR A 221 -9.74 4.41 0.99
N ASP A 222 -10.80 4.14 1.75
CA ASP A 222 -11.97 3.40 1.30
C ASP A 222 -13.23 4.07 1.87
N GLU A 223 -14.34 4.05 1.13
CA GLU A 223 -15.60 4.64 1.58
C GLU A 223 -16.56 3.55 2.02
N TYR A 224 -17.01 3.63 3.29
CA TYR A 224 -17.98 2.68 3.84
C TYR A 224 -19.07 3.44 4.59
N ASP A 225 -20.33 3.23 4.17
CA ASP A 225 -21.51 3.87 4.75
C ASP A 225 -21.44 5.42 4.74
N GLY A 226 -20.74 5.98 3.75
CA GLY A 226 -20.55 7.43 3.58
C GLY A 226 -19.37 8.01 4.37
N ASP A 227 -18.67 7.21 5.16
CA ASP A 227 -17.47 7.62 5.90
C ASP A 227 -16.21 7.04 5.25
N VAL A 228 -15.19 7.87 5.07
CA VAL A 228 -13.88 7.41 4.60
C VAL A 228 -13.10 6.79 5.77
N GLN A 229 -12.61 5.58 5.54
CA GLN A 229 -11.80 4.77 6.45
C GLN A 229 -10.44 4.45 5.83
N LEU A 230 -9.51 3.96 6.66
CA LEU A 230 -8.25 3.39 6.20
C LEU A 230 -8.31 1.87 6.13
N VAL A 231 -7.87 1.32 5.01
CA VAL A 231 -7.72 -0.11 4.79
C VAL A 231 -6.25 -0.47 4.71
N LEU A 232 -5.85 -1.46 5.49
CA LEU A 232 -4.51 -2.03 5.51
C LEU A 232 -4.53 -3.42 4.88
N ASP A 233 -3.71 -3.61 3.84
CA ASP A 233 -3.62 -4.84 3.06
C ASP A 233 -2.17 -5.31 2.87
N GLY A 234 -1.95 -6.32 2.01
CA GLY A 234 -0.61 -6.87 1.74
C GLY A 234 0.36 -5.90 1.10
N GLN A 235 -0.11 -4.74 0.63
CA GLN A 235 0.71 -3.63 0.15
C GLN A 235 0.93 -2.54 1.19
N SER A 236 0.28 -2.60 2.34
CA SER A 236 0.55 -1.68 3.44
C SER A 236 1.75 -2.13 4.29
N GLU A 237 2.34 -1.18 4.99
CA GLU A 237 3.38 -1.42 5.98
C GLU A 237 3.03 -0.76 7.31
N ILE A 238 3.33 -1.44 8.41
CA ILE A 238 3.08 -0.94 9.76
C ILE A 238 4.43 -0.87 10.47
N ARG A 239 4.85 0.35 10.84
CA ARG A 239 6.11 0.61 11.56
C ARG A 239 5.78 1.20 12.93
N PRO A 240 6.25 0.63 14.05
CA PRO A 240 6.12 1.27 15.35
C PRO A 240 6.80 2.65 15.37
N LEU A 241 6.17 3.62 16.01
CA LEU A 241 6.79 4.90 16.36
C LEU A 241 7.28 4.84 17.81
N ALA A 242 8.46 5.42 18.06
CA ALA A 242 9.10 5.45 19.37
C ALA A 242 8.50 6.52 20.28
#